data_AF-A0A6P0REZ2-F1
#
_entry.id   AF-A0A6P0REZ2-F1
#
_cell.length_a   1.000
_cell.length_b   1.000
_cell.length_c   1.000
_cell.angle_alpha   90.00
_cell.angle_beta   90.00
_cell.angle_gamma   90.00
#
_symmetry.space_group_name_H-M   'P 1'
#
loop_
_entity.id
_entity.type
_entity.pdbx_description
1 polymer ?
#
loop_
_entity_poly.entity_id
_entity_poly.type
_entity_poly.pdbx_seq_one_letter_code
_entity_poly.pdbx_strand_id
1 'polypeptide(L)'
;MQKNTPIYCFRATWKSENQFDNNNIPEWVCVETNWQGYKISTVPWIADVAQAVGILNIENTPYGWILYLKKFGFQDVQQVSCEDIFEEKLYF
;
A
#
# COMPACT_ATOMS: atom_id res chain seq x y z
N MET A 1 18.88 15.95 9.06
CA MET A 1 17.89 15.09 9.75
C MET A 1 17.02 14.47 8.67
N GLN A 2 17.15 13.17 8.41
CA GLN A 2 16.17 12.47 7.57
C GLN A 2 14.82 12.59 8.30
N LYS A 3 13.86 13.28 7.68
CA LYS A 3 12.46 13.17 8.11
C LYS A 3 12.09 11.70 7.92
N ASN A 4 11.66 11.02 8.97
CA ASN A 4 11.11 9.67 8.82
C ASN A 4 9.92 9.75 7.86
N THR A 5 10.02 9.07 6.72
CA THR A 5 8.89 8.93 5.81
C THR A 5 7.76 8.21 6.56
N PRO A 6 6.53 8.75 6.54
CA PRO A 6 5.40 8.14 7.23
C PRO A 6 5.07 6.77 6.63
N ILE A 7 4.60 5.87 7.50
CA ILE A 7 3.97 4.61 7.06
C ILE A 7 2.54 4.94 6.63
N TYR A 8 2.17 4.51 5.43
CA TYR A 8 0.80 4.57 4.95
C TYR A 8 0.17 3.19 4.91
N CYS A 9 -1.12 3.14 5.25
CA CYS A 9 -1.91 1.93 5.33
C CYS A 9 -3.18 2.08 4.48
N PHE A 10 -3.49 1.04 3.71
CA PHE A 10 -4.59 1.04 2.76
C PHE A 10 -5.36 -0.28 2.81
N ARG A 11 -6.65 -0.21 2.45
CA ARG A 11 -7.46 -1.37 2.10
C ARG A 11 -7.82 -1.33 0.63
N ALA A 12 -7.92 -2.50 0.01
CA ALA A 12 -8.44 -2.66 -1.35
C ALA A 12 -9.40 -3.85 -1.40
N THR A 13 -10.40 -3.80 -2.28
CA THR A 13 -11.41 -4.86 -2.39
C THR A 13 -10.87 -6.08 -3.13
N TRP A 14 -11.47 -7.24 -2.88
CA TRP A 14 -11.21 -8.47 -3.63
C TRP A 14 -11.68 -8.44 -5.08
N LYS A 15 -12.45 -7.42 -5.47
CA LYS A 15 -13.06 -7.31 -6.80
C LYS A 15 -11.98 -7.03 -7.83
N SER A 16 -11.36 -8.09 -8.33
CA SER A 16 -10.35 -8.00 -9.37
C SER A 16 -11.06 -8.10 -10.73
N GLU A 17 -11.44 -6.97 -11.33
CA GLU A 17 -11.76 -6.95 -12.77
C GLU A 17 -10.49 -7.17 -13.62
N ASN A 18 -9.33 -6.81 -13.07
CA ASN A 18 -8.00 -7.08 -13.62
C ASN A 18 -7.29 -8.14 -12.77
N GLN A 19 -6.47 -9.01 -13.38
CA GLN A 19 -5.64 -9.97 -12.66
C GLN A 19 -4.73 -9.21 -11.68
N PHE A 20 -5.01 -9.32 -10.38
CA PHE A 20 -4.10 -8.88 -9.34
C PHE A 20 -2.79 -9.66 -9.47
N ASP A 21 -1.70 -8.96 -9.75
CA ASP A 21 -0.38 -9.58 -9.93
C ASP A 21 0.36 -9.68 -8.60
N ASN A 22 0.01 -10.72 -7.82
CA ASN A 22 0.61 -10.96 -6.52
C ASN A 22 2.12 -11.27 -6.59
N ASN A 23 2.61 -11.70 -7.76
CA ASN A 23 4.02 -12.09 -7.93
C ASN A 23 4.95 -10.89 -8.17
N ASN A 24 4.38 -9.70 -8.42
CA ASN A 24 5.13 -8.52 -8.81
C ASN A 24 4.93 -7.35 -7.84
N ILE A 25 4.54 -7.64 -6.61
CA ILE A 25 4.46 -6.64 -5.55
C ILE A 25 5.90 -6.27 -5.13
N PRO A 26 6.26 -4.98 -5.17
CA PRO A 26 7.60 -4.55 -4.82
C PRO A 26 7.83 -4.59 -3.31
N GLU A 27 9.09 -4.77 -2.88
CA GLU A 27 9.46 -4.94 -1.47
C GLU A 27 9.11 -3.74 -0.57
N TRP A 28 8.92 -2.54 -1.14
CA TRP A 28 8.47 -1.37 -0.40
C TRP A 28 6.95 -1.34 -0.13
N VAL A 29 6.23 -2.38 -0.53
CA VAL A 29 4.81 -2.59 -0.25
C VAL A 29 4.63 -3.97 0.37
N CYS A 30 4.08 -4.01 1.58
CA CYS A 30 3.62 -5.25 2.20
C CYS A 30 2.13 -5.43 1.90
N VAL A 31 1.76 -6.64 1.47
CA VAL A 31 0.38 -7.01 1.15
C VAL A 31 0.02 -8.25 1.93
N GLU A 32 -1.03 -8.14 2.72
CA GLU A 32 -1.69 -9.24 3.41
C GLU A 32 -3.15 -9.28 2.98
N THR A 33 -3.85 -10.35 3.37
CA THR A 33 -5.24 -10.56 2.99
C THR A 33 -6.07 -10.99 4.18
N ASN A 34 -7.30 -10.49 4.29
CA ASN A 34 -8.27 -10.96 5.26
C ASN A 34 -9.70 -10.98 4.66
N TRP A 35 -10.70 -11.26 5.50
CA TRP A 35 -12.10 -11.33 5.09
C TRP A 35 -12.68 -10.00 4.56
N GLN A 36 -12.01 -8.86 4.78
CA GLN A 36 -12.42 -7.54 4.26
C GLN A 36 -11.79 -7.18 2.92
N GLY A 37 -10.70 -7.85 2.50
CA GLY A 37 -9.95 -7.47 1.32
C GLY A 37 -8.44 -7.64 1.47
N TYR A 38 -7.72 -6.86 0.68
CA TYR A 38 -6.29 -6.67 0.82
C TYR A 38 -5.99 -5.64 1.92
N LYS A 39 -5.05 -5.99 2.79
CA LYS A 39 -4.40 -5.10 3.76
C LYS A 39 -3.06 -4.71 3.18
N ILE A 40 -2.83 -3.42 2.97
CA ILE A 40 -1.63 -2.93 2.30
C ILE A 40 -0.93 -1.94 3.24
N SER A 41 0.37 -2.11 3.46
CA SER A 41 1.18 -1.12 4.18
C SER A 41 2.47 -0.82 3.41
N THR A 42 2.89 0.45 3.46
CA THR A 42 4.18 0.86 2.87
C THR A 42 5.32 0.46 3.81
N VAL A 43 6.50 0.21 3.24
CA VAL A 43 7.74 0.01 3.99
C VAL A 43 8.66 1.21 3.74
N PRO A 44 8.60 2.27 4.57
CA PRO A 44 9.23 3.56 4.28
C PRO A 44 10.73 3.47 4.02
N TRP A 45 11.47 2.68 4.80
CA TRP A 45 12.91 2.60 4.64
C TRP A 45 13.33 1.98 3.30
N ILE A 46 12.54 1.05 2.75
CA ILE A 46 12.78 0.50 1.41
C ILE A 46 12.31 1.50 0.35
N ALA A 47 11.14 2.13 0.55
CA ALA A 47 10.61 3.14 -0.37
C ALA A 47 11.55 4.36 -0.52
N ASP A 48 12.17 4.80 0.57
CA ASP A 48 13.13 5.89 0.60
C ASP A 48 14.39 5.54 -0.19
N VAL A 49 14.90 4.32 -0.02
CA VAL A 49 16.05 3.82 -0.80
C VAL A 49 15.67 3.73 -2.28
N ALA A 50 14.51 3.15 -2.60
CA ALA A 50 14.03 3.00 -3.97
C ALA A 50 13.84 4.36 -4.68
N GLN A 51 13.38 5.39 -3.96
CA GLN A 51 13.30 6.76 -4.47
C GLN A 51 14.69 7.37 -4.68
N ALA A 52 15.61 7.19 -3.71
CA ALA A 52 16.95 7.75 -3.78
C ALA A 52 17.76 7.20 -4.97
N VAL A 53 17.53 5.94 -5.36
CA VAL A 53 18.18 5.30 -6.51
C VAL A 53 17.38 5.44 -7.82
N GLY A 54 16.26 6.17 -7.81
CA GLY A 54 15.45 6.48 -8.99
C GLY A 54 14.58 5.33 -9.51
N ILE A 55 14.41 4.25 -8.74
CA ILE A 55 13.56 3.11 -9.11
C ILE A 55 12.08 3.42 -8.82
N LEU A 56 11.80 4.09 -7.71
CA LEU A 56 10.46 4.47 -7.31
C LEU A 56 10.24 5.97 -7.57
N ASN A 57 9.33 6.29 -8.49
CA ASN A 57 8.94 7.67 -8.78
C ASN A 57 7.46 7.87 -8.47
N ILE A 58 7.17 8.23 -7.23
CA ILE A 58 5.83 8.56 -6.74
C ILE A 58 5.89 9.80 -5.87
N GLU A 59 4.76 10.49 -5.79
CA GLU A 59 4.58 11.51 -4.77
C GLU A 59 4.39 10.82 -3.41
N ASN A 60 5.20 11.18 -2.41
CA ASN A 60 5.13 10.59 -1.07
C ASN A 60 3.95 11.15 -0.26
N THR A 61 2.74 10.93 -0.77
CA THR A 61 1.45 11.30 -0.18
C THR A 61 0.49 10.12 -0.28
N PRO A 62 -0.57 10.04 0.54
CA PRO A 62 -1.53 8.95 0.44
C PRO A 62 -2.15 8.81 -0.96
N TYR A 63 -2.41 9.95 -1.61
CA TYR A 63 -2.96 9.96 -2.96
C TYR A 63 -1.97 9.40 -4.00
N GLY A 64 -0.69 9.79 -3.91
CA GLY A 64 0.36 9.24 -4.77
C GLY A 64 0.50 7.72 -4.63
N TRP A 65 0.47 7.22 -3.40
CA TRP A 65 0.46 5.79 -3.11
C TRP A 65 -0.79 5.07 -3.64
N ILE A 66 -1.99 5.66 -3.51
CA ILE A 66 -3.22 5.09 -4.08
C ILE A 66 -3.11 4.93 -5.61
N LEU A 67 -2.63 5.96 -6.32
CA LEU A 67 -2.43 5.89 -7.77
C LEU A 67 -1.39 4.82 -8.15
N TYR A 68 -0.33 4.69 -7.36
CA TYR A 68 0.69 3.67 -7.56
C TYR A 68 0.12 2.26 -7.38
N LEU A 69 -0.60 2.00 -6.28
CA LEU A 69 -1.20 0.70 -5.97
C LEU A 69 -2.21 0.26 -7.05
N LYS A 70 -2.99 1.19 -7.60
CA LYS A 70 -3.92 0.88 -8.71
C LYS A 70 -3.22 0.31 -9.95
N LYS A 71 -1.93 0.61 -10.18
CA LYS A 71 -1.15 0.02 -11.30
C LYS A 71 -0.92 -1.48 -11.14
N PHE A 72 -0.94 -1.99 -9.90
CA PHE A 72 -0.83 -3.42 -9.59
C PHE A 72 -2.19 -4.15 -9.64
N GLY A 73 -3.24 -3.46 -10.06
CA GLY A 73 -4.59 -4.02 -10.18
C GLY A 73 -5.45 -3.90 -8.92
N PHE A 74 -4.95 -3.28 -7.84
CA PHE A 74 -5.77 -3.02 -6.65
C PHE A 74 -6.96 -2.09 -6.97
N GLN A 75 -8.17 -2.50 -6.60
CA GLN A 75 -9.40 -1.73 -6.79
C GLN A 75 -9.90 -1.14 -5.47
N ASP A 76 -10.64 -0.04 -5.57
CA ASP A 76 -11.23 0.65 -4.41
C ASP A 76 -10.23 0.95 -3.28
N VAL A 77 -8.99 1.30 -3.64
CA VAL A 77 -7.94 1.57 -2.66
C VAL A 77 -8.32 2.77 -1.79
N GLN A 78 -8.48 2.53 -0.49
CA GLN A 78 -8.82 3.54 0.51
C GLN A 78 -7.72 3.61 1.54
N GLN A 79 -7.28 4.82 1.88
CA GLN A 79 -6.40 5.02 3.02
C GLN A 79 -7.18 4.77 4.31
N VAL A 80 -6.57 4.02 5.22
CA VAL A 80 -7.09 3.75 6.56
C VAL A 80 -5.99 4.02 7.59
N SER A 81 -6.33 4.02 8.88
CA SER A 81 -5.29 4.04 9.91
C SER A 81 -4.54 2.70 9.92
N CYS A 82 -3.28 2.71 10.34
CA CYS A 82 -2.50 1.47 10.42
C CYS A 82 -2.99 0.61 11.58
N GLU A 83 -3.45 1.24 12.66
CA GLU A 83 -4.08 0.59 13.81
C GLU A 83 -5.28 -0.26 13.35
N ASP A 84 -6.12 0.27 12.46
CA ASP A 84 -7.29 -0.44 11.93
C ASP A 84 -6.93 -1.62 11.01
N ILE A 85 -5.71 -1.65 10.46
CA ILE A 85 -5.19 -2.79 9.70
C ILE A 85 -4.65 -3.87 10.63
N PHE A 86 -3.84 -3.49 11.62
CA PHE A 86 -3.12 -4.45 12.46
C PHE A 86 -3.96 -5.00 13.62
N GLU A 87 -4.94 -4.24 14.11
CA GLU A 87 -5.85 -4.71 15.16
C GLU A 87 -7.08 -5.47 14.61
N GLU A 88 -7.18 -5.60 13.28
CA GLU A 88 -8.28 -6.26 12.56
C GLU A 88 -9.68 -5.85 13.06
N LYS A 89 -9.83 -4.58 13.46
CA LYS A 89 -11.10 -4.07 13.97
C LYS A 89 -12.23 -4.30 12.97
N LEU A 90 -13.25 -5.02 13.42
CA LEU A 90 -14.53 -5.20 12.75
C LEU A 90 -15.25 -3.84 12.74
N TYR A 91 -15.40 -3.23 11.58
CA TYR A 91 -16.39 -2.16 11.42
C TYR A 91 -17.76 -2.84 11.27
N PHE A 92 -18.60 -2.72 12.30
CA PHE A 92 -20.02 -3.08 12.29
C PHE A 92 -20.87 -1.91 11.83
#